data_AF-A0A9R1DLC2-F1
#
_entry.id   AF-A0A9R1DLC2-F1
#
_cell.length_a   1.000
_cell.length_b   1.000
_cell.length_c   1.000
_cell.angle_alpha   90.00
_cell.angle_beta   90.00
_cell.angle_gamma   90.00
#
_symmetry.space_group_name_H-M   'P 1'
#
loop_
_entity.id
_entity.type
_entity.pdbx_description
1 polymer ?
#
loop_
_entity_poly.entity_id
_entity_poly.type
_entity_poly.pdbx_seq_one_letter_code
_entity_poly.pdbx_strand_id
1 'polypeptide(L)'
;KYNILTFDEFILIALHADRVVGIYPEIKNPIFINQHVKWSGGKKFEDKFVETLLKYGYKGKYMSEDWLMKPLFIQSFAPTSLIYISNITNAPKLLLIDETTVPTQDTNQVRSAVSPTFFLYQVHHPKTPSFQRPFLTCSHTMK
;
A
#
# COMPACT_ATOMS: atom_id res chain seq x y z
N LYS A 1 11.33 3.60 26.36
CA LYS A 1 10.10 3.27 25.60
C LYS A 1 10.22 3.96 24.24
N TYR A 2 10.08 3.24 23.13
CA TYR A 2 10.16 3.82 21.80
C TYR A 2 8.79 4.35 21.36
N ASN A 3 8.79 5.48 20.65
CA ASN A 3 7.57 6.06 20.09
C ASN A 3 7.19 5.33 18.80
N ILE A 4 5.88 5.17 18.58
CA ILE A 4 5.36 4.67 17.32
C ILE A 4 5.43 5.82 16.30
N LEU A 5 6.12 5.59 15.18
CA LEU A 5 6.24 6.56 14.09
C LEU A 5 4.90 6.84 13.42
N THR A 6 4.70 8.09 13.03
CA THR A 6 3.63 8.53 12.12
C THR A 6 3.94 8.10 10.69
N PHE A 7 2.94 8.20 9.81
CA PHE A 7 3.13 7.85 8.40
C PHE A 7 4.01 8.87 7.68
N ASP A 8 3.91 10.16 8.03
CA ASP A 8 4.82 11.20 7.55
C ASP A 8 6.27 10.89 7.95
N GLU A 9 6.53 10.53 9.21
CA GLU A 9 7.88 10.18 9.68
C GLU A 9 8.44 8.94 8.96
N PHE A 10 7.62 7.92 8.75
CA PHE A 10 7.99 6.73 7.96
C PHE A 10 8.43 7.11 6.54
N ILE A 11 7.68 7.97 5.86
CA ILE A 11 8.02 8.45 4.51
C ILE A 11 9.30 9.28 4.55
N LEU A 12 9.43 10.19 5.52
CA LEU A 12 10.60 11.03 5.64
C LEU A 12 11.88 10.21 5.87
N ILE A 13 11.83 9.09 6.59
CA ILE A 13 12.98 8.19 6.73
C ILE A 13 13.43 7.66 5.37
N ALA A 14 12.50 7.25 4.51
CA ALA A 14 12.84 6.76 3.16
C ALA A 14 13.39 7.88 2.26
N LEU A 15 12.83 9.08 2.35
CA LEU A 15 13.24 10.22 1.53
C LEU A 15 14.59 10.83 1.92
N HIS A 16 14.99 10.73 3.19
CA HIS A 16 16.27 11.24 3.68
C HIS A 16 17.43 10.23 3.55
N ALA A 17 17.19 9.04 3.00
CA ALA A 17 18.27 8.10 2.74
C ALA A 17 19.19 8.63 1.62
N ASP A 18 20.49 8.36 1.72
CA ASP A 18 21.49 8.75 0.70
C ASP A 18 21.34 8.01 -0.65
N ARG A 19 20.28 7.20 -0.79
CA ARG A 19 19.94 6.42 -1.97
C ARG A 19 18.43 6.35 -2.13
N VAL A 20 17.98 6.01 -3.33
CA VAL A 20 16.55 5.75 -3.58
C VAL A 20 16.11 4.53 -2.77
N VAL A 21 15.23 4.76 -1.80
CA VAL A 21 14.55 3.74 -1.01
C VAL A 21 13.09 3.71 -1.42
N GLY A 22 12.63 2.53 -1.84
CA GLY A 22 11.21 2.33 -2.10
C GLY A 22 10.44 2.02 -0.82
N ILE A 23 9.12 2.15 -0.86
CA ILE A 23 8.25 1.82 0.27
C ILE A 23 7.14 0.83 -0.11
N TYR A 24 6.81 -0.09 0.82
CA TYR A 24 5.69 -1.02 0.76
C TYR A 24 4.75 -0.83 1.98
N PRO A 25 4.01 0.29 2.05
CA PRO A 25 3.06 0.50 3.13
C PRO A 25 1.82 -0.37 2.95
N GLU A 26 1.38 -1.00 4.05
CA GLU A 26 0.13 -1.77 4.11
C GLU A 26 -1.03 -0.91 4.61
N ILE A 27 -2.15 -0.92 3.88
CA ILE A 27 -3.44 -0.38 4.30
C ILE A 27 -4.22 -1.49 5.02
N LYS A 28 -4.62 -1.26 6.27
CA LYS A 28 -5.43 -2.19 7.06
C LYS A 28 -6.91 -2.16 6.66
N ASN A 29 -7.67 -3.12 7.20
CA ASN A 29 -9.10 -3.28 6.94
C ASN A 29 -9.87 -1.94 7.05
N PRO A 30 -10.49 -1.47 5.97
CA PRO A 30 -11.14 -0.17 5.93
C PRO A 30 -12.42 -0.11 6.74
N ILE A 31 -13.13 -1.23 6.91
CA ILE A 31 -14.34 -1.29 7.73
C ILE A 31 -13.96 -0.99 9.18
N PHE A 32 -12.94 -1.69 9.69
CA PHE A 32 -12.46 -1.49 11.05
C PHE A 32 -11.96 -0.06 11.26
N ILE A 33 -11.09 0.45 10.39
CA ILE A 33 -10.48 1.77 10.60
C ILE A 33 -11.51 2.89 10.45
N ASN A 34 -12.32 2.89 9.38
CA ASN A 34 -13.30 3.96 9.15
C ASN A 34 -14.46 3.94 10.17
N GLN A 35 -14.66 2.84 10.91
CA GLN A 35 -15.57 2.83 12.07
C GLN A 35 -14.99 3.59 13.26
N HIS A 36 -13.70 3.40 13.55
CA HIS A 36 -13.05 3.93 14.75
C HIS A 36 -12.46 5.32 14.57
N VAL A 37 -12.07 5.69 13.35
CA VAL A 37 -11.47 6.99 13.06
C VAL A 37 -12.34 7.72 12.04
N LYS A 38 -12.69 8.96 12.36
CA LYS A 38 -13.48 9.86 11.52
C LYS A 38 -12.62 11.04 11.12
N TRP A 39 -12.54 11.29 9.81
CA TRP A 39 -11.84 12.45 9.29
C TRP A 39 -12.82 13.54 8.87
N SER A 40 -12.36 14.79 9.00
CA SER A 40 -13.12 15.97 8.58
C SER A 40 -13.51 15.89 7.10
N GLY A 41 -14.72 16.37 6.78
CA GLY A 41 -15.20 16.40 5.39
C GLY A 41 -15.64 15.04 4.85
N GLY A 42 -15.89 14.06 5.72
CA GLY A 42 -16.36 12.72 5.32
C GLY A 42 -15.30 11.85 4.66
N LYS A 43 -14.02 12.25 4.74
CA LYS A 43 -12.91 11.48 4.19
C LYS A 43 -12.77 10.12 4.89
N LYS A 44 -12.38 9.13 4.11
CA LYS A 44 -12.01 7.81 4.57
C LYS A 44 -10.51 7.75 4.87
N PHE A 45 -10.12 6.70 5.58
CA PHE A 45 -8.73 6.36 5.84
C PHE A 45 -7.90 6.30 4.56
N GLU A 46 -8.45 5.66 3.52
CA GLU A 46 -7.80 5.52 2.23
C GLU A 46 -7.53 6.87 1.55
N ASP A 47 -8.44 7.83 1.68
CA ASP A 47 -8.24 9.19 1.13
C ASP A 47 -7.05 9.85 1.81
N LYS A 48 -7.01 9.80 3.15
CA LYS A 48 -5.90 10.37 3.93
C LYS A 48 -4.58 9.69 3.62
N PHE A 49 -4.59 8.38 3.45
CA PHE A 49 -3.40 7.59 3.16
C PHE A 49 -2.80 7.98 1.80
N VAL A 50 -3.63 8.04 0.76
CA VAL A 50 -3.18 8.43 -0.59
C VAL A 50 -2.81 9.91 -0.65
N GLU A 51 -3.55 10.79 0.03
CA GLU A 51 -3.19 12.20 0.16
C GLU A 51 -1.79 12.41 0.72
N THR A 52 -1.43 11.67 1.78
CA THR A 52 -0.10 11.76 2.37
C THR A 52 0.99 11.28 1.39
N LEU A 53 0.74 10.19 0.66
CA LEU A 53 1.68 9.73 -0.38
C LEU A 53 1.87 10.78 -1.49
N LEU A 54 0.77 11.37 -1.97
CA LEU A 54 0.79 12.41 -3.00
C LEU A 54 1.46 13.70 -2.52
N LYS A 55 1.24 14.10 -1.25
CA LYS A 55 1.93 15.22 -0.58
C LYS A 55 3.45 15.08 -0.66
N TYR A 56 3.97 13.86 -0.52
CA TYR A 56 5.40 13.56 -0.63
C TYR A 56 5.87 13.23 -2.06
N GLY A 57 4.98 13.34 -3.04
CA GLY A 57 5.28 13.15 -4.46
C GLY A 57 5.42 11.69 -4.89
N TYR A 58 4.87 10.74 -4.13
CA TYR A 58 4.74 9.35 -4.60
C TYR A 58 3.62 9.26 -5.62
N LYS A 59 3.99 9.03 -6.88
CA LYS A 59 3.09 8.97 -8.03
C LYS A 59 3.69 8.09 -9.12
N GLY A 60 2.95 7.93 -10.21
CA GLY A 60 3.40 7.20 -11.38
C GLY A 60 3.00 5.72 -11.35
N LYS A 61 2.89 5.17 -12.56
CA LYS A 61 2.64 3.74 -12.78
C LYS A 61 3.92 2.94 -12.54
N TYR A 62 3.80 1.65 -12.28
CA TYR A 62 4.95 0.76 -12.16
C TYR A 62 5.94 0.96 -13.32
N MET A 63 7.24 1.09 -12.99
CA MET A 63 8.35 1.31 -13.93
C MET A 63 8.30 2.62 -14.75
N SER A 64 7.37 3.54 -14.46
CA SER A 64 7.47 4.91 -14.98
C SER A 64 8.64 5.66 -14.34
N GLU A 65 9.09 6.74 -14.98
CA GLU A 65 10.17 7.60 -14.47
C GLU A 65 9.88 8.11 -13.05
N ASP A 66 8.67 8.64 -12.82
CA ASP A 66 8.19 9.06 -11.51
C ASP A 66 8.32 7.95 -10.46
N TRP A 67 7.93 6.72 -10.84
CA TRP A 67 8.00 5.56 -9.94
C TRP A 67 9.43 5.11 -9.68
N LEU A 68 10.32 5.15 -10.66
CA LEU A 68 11.73 4.78 -10.49
C LEU A 68 12.48 5.73 -9.54
N MET A 69 12.05 7.00 -9.49
CA MET A 69 12.57 7.99 -8.55
C MET A 69 12.06 7.79 -7.13
N LYS A 70 10.80 7.37 -6.96
CA LYS A 70 10.17 7.09 -5.66
C LYS A 70 9.35 5.78 -5.71
N PRO A 71 10.02 4.61 -5.64
CA PRO A 71 9.33 3.34 -5.79
C PRO A 71 8.31 3.11 -4.68
N LEU A 72 7.08 2.79 -5.06
CA LEU A 72 5.96 2.55 -4.14
C LEU A 72 5.17 1.33 -4.58
N PHE A 73 4.85 0.46 -3.64
CA PHE A 73 3.77 -0.52 -3.79
C PHE A 73 2.81 -0.39 -2.60
N ILE A 74 1.52 -0.27 -2.86
CA ILE A 74 0.51 -0.23 -1.79
C ILE A 74 -0.05 -1.63 -1.60
N GLN A 75 0.06 -2.19 -0.40
CA GLN A 75 -0.39 -3.56 -0.13
C GLN A 75 -1.58 -3.59 0.83
N SER A 76 -2.45 -4.60 0.71
CA SER A 76 -3.56 -4.81 1.65
C SER A 76 -4.16 -6.20 1.54
N PHE A 77 -4.68 -6.74 2.63
CA PHE A 77 -5.57 -7.91 2.65
C PHE A 77 -7.04 -7.56 2.35
N ALA A 78 -7.35 -6.26 2.24
CA ALA A 78 -8.68 -5.73 1.98
C ALA A 78 -8.80 -5.31 0.50
N PRO A 79 -9.29 -6.18 -0.41
CA PRO A 79 -9.48 -5.86 -1.83
C PRO A 79 -10.32 -4.59 -2.05
N THR A 80 -11.30 -4.27 -1.20
CA THR A 80 -12.12 -3.06 -1.40
C THR A 80 -11.31 -1.79 -1.23
N SER A 81 -10.35 -1.73 -0.30
CA SER A 81 -9.42 -0.60 -0.20
C SER A 81 -8.55 -0.46 -1.44
N LEU A 82 -8.04 -1.57 -1.97
CA LEU A 82 -7.22 -1.54 -3.19
C LEU A 82 -8.04 -1.12 -4.42
N ILE A 83 -9.30 -1.54 -4.52
CA ILE A 83 -10.21 -1.05 -5.58
C ILE A 83 -10.47 0.45 -5.36
N TYR A 84 -10.80 0.86 -4.15
CA TYR A 84 -11.14 2.25 -3.86
C TYR A 84 -10.00 3.20 -4.25
N ILE A 85 -8.77 2.93 -3.80
CA ILE A 85 -7.60 3.77 -4.12
C ILE A 85 -7.17 3.69 -5.59
N SER A 86 -7.64 2.69 -6.36
CA SER A 86 -7.36 2.62 -7.80
C SER A 86 -7.89 3.82 -8.56
N ASN A 87 -8.94 4.43 -8.04
CA ASN A 87 -9.58 5.60 -8.64
C ASN A 87 -8.89 6.91 -8.24
N ILE A 88 -7.93 6.86 -7.30
CA ILE A 88 -7.28 8.02 -6.69
C ILE A 88 -5.80 8.09 -7.10
N THR A 89 -5.13 6.94 -7.22
CA THR A 89 -3.72 6.86 -7.58
C THR A 89 -3.40 5.75 -8.57
N ASN A 90 -2.38 5.99 -9.40
CA ASN A 90 -1.84 5.04 -10.37
C ASN A 90 -0.71 4.16 -9.81
N ALA A 91 -0.37 4.32 -8.52
CA ALA A 91 0.65 3.50 -7.87
C ALA A 91 0.29 2.00 -7.94
N PRO A 92 1.27 1.11 -8.13
CA PRO A 92 0.98 -0.32 -8.19
C PRO A 92 0.51 -0.82 -6.82
N LYS A 93 -0.46 -1.75 -6.86
CA LYS A 93 -1.14 -2.27 -5.69
C LYS A 93 -0.99 -3.78 -5.61
N LEU A 94 -0.84 -4.29 -4.39
CA LEU A 94 -0.59 -5.70 -4.12
C LEU A 94 -1.67 -6.23 -3.17
N LEU A 95 -2.49 -7.15 -3.69
CA LEU A 95 -3.42 -7.90 -2.85
C LEU A 95 -2.62 -8.93 -2.06
N LEU A 96 -2.62 -8.78 -0.74
CA LEU A 96 -2.08 -9.77 0.18
C LEU A 96 -3.09 -10.90 0.34
N ILE A 97 -2.57 -12.12 0.27
CA ILE A 97 -3.33 -13.35 0.44
C ILE A 97 -2.67 -14.06 1.61
N ASP A 98 -3.48 -14.50 2.57
CA ASP A 98 -3.02 -15.34 3.68
C ASP A 98 -2.93 -16.79 3.14
N GLU A 99 -3.64 -17.74 3.73
CA GLU A 99 -3.90 -19.02 3.09
C GLU A 99 -5.04 -18.91 2.06
N THR A 100 -5.07 -19.80 1.07
CA THR A 100 -6.09 -19.78 0.01
C THR A 100 -7.51 -20.08 0.51
N THR A 101 -7.61 -20.62 1.72
CA THR A 101 -8.82 -20.95 2.47
C THR A 101 -9.29 -19.82 3.38
N VAL A 102 -8.45 -18.83 3.66
CA VAL A 102 -8.76 -17.71 4.56
C VAL A 102 -9.50 -16.62 3.76
N PRO A 103 -10.68 -16.15 4.23
CA PRO A 103 -11.40 -15.07 3.58
C PRO A 103 -10.65 -13.73 3.65
N THR A 104 -10.85 -12.88 2.64
CA THR A 104 -10.40 -11.48 2.67
C THR A 104 -11.07 -10.68 3.79
N GLN A 105 -10.35 -9.70 4.36
CA GLN A 105 -10.70 -9.05 5.63
C GLN A 105 -12.01 -8.24 5.60
N ASP A 106 -12.43 -7.80 4.43
CA ASP A 106 -13.51 -6.83 4.23
C ASP A 106 -14.70 -7.38 3.42
N THR A 107 -14.51 -8.43 2.62
CA THR A 107 -15.59 -9.02 1.83
C THR A 107 -16.01 -10.42 2.28
N ASN A 108 -15.27 -11.05 3.21
CA ASN A 108 -15.44 -12.45 3.59
C ASN A 108 -15.42 -13.43 2.38
N GLN A 109 -14.84 -13.03 1.24
CA GLN A 109 -14.66 -13.89 0.08
C GLN A 109 -13.31 -14.61 0.15
N VAL A 110 -13.30 -15.92 -0.14
CA VAL A 110 -12.10 -16.73 -0.34
C VAL A 110 -11.57 -16.62 -1.77
N ARG A 111 -10.27 -16.87 -1.99
CA ARG A 111 -9.61 -16.66 -3.29
C ARG A 111 -10.26 -17.38 -4.47
N SER A 112 -10.84 -18.57 -4.26
CA SER A 112 -11.53 -19.31 -5.33
C SER A 112 -12.75 -18.57 -5.91
N ALA A 113 -13.30 -17.59 -5.18
CA ALA A 113 -14.40 -16.74 -5.62
C ALA A 113 -13.95 -15.40 -6.24
N VAL A 114 -12.67 -15.02 -6.10
CA VAL A 114 -12.14 -13.76 -6.65
C VAL A 114 -11.62 -14.01 -8.07
N SER A 115 -12.27 -13.39 -9.05
CA SER A 115 -11.93 -13.52 -10.48
C SER A 115 -10.44 -13.23 -10.74
N PRO A 116 -9.75 -14.01 -11.61
CA PRO A 116 -8.35 -13.79 -12.00
C PRO A 116 -8.08 -12.46 -12.73
N THR A 117 -9.11 -11.64 -12.98
CA THR A 117 -8.98 -10.27 -13.51
C THR A 117 -8.38 -9.27 -12.51
N PHE A 118 -8.22 -9.64 -11.24
CA PHE A 118 -7.29 -8.95 -10.35
C PHE A 118 -5.86 -9.25 -10.83
N PHE A 119 -5.22 -8.26 -11.47
CA PHE A 119 -3.80 -8.35 -11.84
C PHE A 119 -2.95 -8.71 -10.62
N LEU A 120 -2.64 -10.01 -10.50
CA LEU A 120 -1.62 -10.50 -9.61
C LEU A 120 -0.27 -10.14 -10.23
N TYR A 121 0.40 -9.13 -9.66
CA TYR A 121 1.85 -9.26 -9.55
C TYR A 121 2.09 -10.22 -8.40
N GLN A 122 2.03 -11.52 -8.70
CA GLN A 122 2.71 -12.48 -7.85
C GLN A 122 4.18 -12.12 -7.98
N VAL A 123 4.77 -11.55 -6.91
CA VAL A 123 6.24 -11.41 -6.85
C VAL A 123 6.79 -12.81 -6.67
N HIS A 124 6.76 -13.61 -7.74
CA HIS A 124 7.84 -14.56 -7.94
C HIS A 124 9.07 -13.68 -8.03
N HIS A 125 9.94 -13.71 -7.03
CA HIS A 125 11.31 -13.22 -7.20
C HIS A 125 11.89 -13.98 -8.39
N PRO A 126 11.89 -13.42 -9.61
CA PRO A 126 12.58 -14.09 -10.68
C PRO A 126 14.05 -14.01 -10.27
N LYS A 127 14.84 -15.02 -10.58
CA LYS A 127 16.28 -14.86 -10.63
C LYS A 127 16.62 -13.93 -11.80
N THR A 128 16.18 -12.68 -11.75
CA THR A 128 16.61 -11.60 -12.61
C THR A 128 17.87 -10.99 -11.99
N PRO A 129 18.87 -10.60 -12.80
CA PRO A 129 20.12 -10.08 -12.26
C PRO A 129 19.84 -8.77 -11.50
N SER A 130 20.06 -8.82 -10.19
CA SER A 130 20.38 -7.68 -9.32
C SER A 130 19.62 -6.37 -9.57
N PHE A 131 18.35 -6.31 -9.17
CA PHE A 131 17.75 -5.05 -8.76
C PHE A 131 17.29 -5.17 -7.31
N GLN A 132 18.26 -5.36 -6.43
CA GLN A 132 18.07 -5.28 -4.98
C GLN A 132 18.00 -3.80 -4.59
N ARG A 133 16.93 -3.10 -4.98
CA ARG A 133 16.63 -1.81 -4.34
C ARG A 133 16.08 -2.09 -2.94
N PRO A 134 16.57 -1.36 -1.93
CA PRO A 134 16.05 -1.47 -0.59
C PRO A 134 14.59 -1.02 -0.59
N PHE A 135 13.75 -1.76 0.12
CA PHE A 135 12.38 -1.35 0.37
C PHE A 135 12.10 -1.34 1.87
N LEU A 136 11.48 -0.27 2.32
CA LEU A 136 10.99 -0.16 3.69
C LEU A 136 9.52 -0.59 3.72
N THR A 137 9.16 -1.49 4.63
CA THR A 137 7.77 -1.91 4.83
C THR A 137 7.26 -1.45 6.19
N CYS A 138 5.98 -1.12 6.25
CA CYS A 138 5.29 -0.82 7.50
C CYS A 138 3.81 -1.18 7.36
N SER A 139 3.24 -1.68 8.45
CA SER A 139 1.79 -1.86 8.60
C SER A 139 1.22 -0.66 9.33
N HIS A 140 0.49 0.22 8.62
CA HIS A 140 0.01 1.48 9.20
C HIS A 140 -1.46 1.41 9.60
N THR A 141 -1.73 1.88 10.81
CA THR A 141 -3.01 2.46 11.21
C THR A 141 -2.69 3.93 11.52
N MET A 142 -3.17 4.87 10.68
CA MET A 142 -2.90 6.28 10.95
C MET A 142 -3.64 6.70 12.22
N LYS A 143 -2.89 7.33 13.14
CA LYS A 143 -3.46 7.93 14.35
C LYS A 143 -4.22 9.20 14.02
#